data_AF-A0A2E0AET9-F1
#
_entry.id   AF-A0A2E0AET9-F1
#
_cell.length_a   1.000
_cell.length_b   1.000
_cell.length_c   1.000
_cell.angle_alpha   90.00
_cell.angle_beta   90.00
_cell.angle_gamma   90.00
#
_symmetry.space_group_name_H-M   'P 1'
#
loop_
_entity.id
_entity.type
_entity.pdbx_description
1 polymer ?
#
loop_
_entity_poly.entity_id
_entity_poly.type
_entity_poly.pdbx_seq_one_letter_code
_entity_poly.pdbx_strand_id
1 'polypeptide(L)'
;MSDTNLTQPDSFGRHWVYVTEAEIRSHKKGHFGTFIWLVCLWFICVGGLEVILGANTTLVRLFFGALLFFTGVGLCVRKRFAYLLALFIPLVFIIRFFSTAAGYGTGSISPSQYYDLCNAMITIGVCFYLFEGDRPNFIFRRRYRSYRTELEQELR
;
A
#
# COMPACT_ATOMS: atom_id res chain seq x y z
N MET A 1 -23.42 7.74 -26.17
CA MET A 1 -23.44 8.11 -24.74
C MET A 1 -22.07 8.70 -24.46
N SER A 2 -22.01 10.00 -24.19
CA SER A 2 -20.74 10.74 -24.07
C SER A 2 -20.10 10.39 -22.73
N ASP A 3 -19.02 9.61 -22.73
CA ASP A 3 -18.23 9.32 -21.53
C ASP A 3 -17.50 10.60 -21.10
N THR A 4 -18.14 11.34 -20.19
CA THR A 4 -17.57 12.53 -19.55
C THR A 4 -16.44 12.10 -18.61
N ASN A 5 -15.27 11.85 -19.20
CA ASN A 5 -14.00 11.83 -18.49
C ASN A 5 -13.82 13.19 -17.80
N LEU A 6 -14.16 13.26 -16.50
CA LEU A 6 -13.98 14.44 -15.68
C LEU A 6 -12.47 14.69 -15.54
N THR A 7 -11.94 15.64 -16.30
CA THR A 7 -10.56 16.10 -16.13
C THR A 7 -10.55 17.20 -15.08
N GLN A 8 -10.00 16.91 -13.90
CA GLN A 8 -9.80 17.94 -12.88
C GLN A 8 -8.33 18.41 -12.93
N PRO A 9 -8.06 19.69 -13.21
CA PRO A 9 -6.71 20.23 -13.11
C PRO A 9 -6.30 20.30 -11.64
N ASP A 10 -5.12 19.76 -11.32
CA ASP A 10 -4.47 19.91 -10.01
C ASP A 10 -3.82 21.29 -9.90
N SER A 11 -3.60 21.78 -8.67
CA SER A 11 -2.99 23.09 -8.38
C SER A 11 -1.55 23.24 -8.94
N PHE A 12 -0.96 22.14 -9.42
CA PHE A 12 0.35 22.03 -10.04
C PHE A 12 0.31 21.89 -11.58
N GLY A 13 -0.83 22.16 -12.24
CA GLY A 13 -0.97 22.08 -13.69
C GLY A 13 -1.03 20.64 -14.26
N ARG A 14 -1.15 19.63 -13.40
CA ARG A 14 -1.23 18.21 -13.81
C ARG A 14 -2.70 17.83 -14.05
N HIS A 15 -3.00 17.27 -15.21
CA HIS A 15 -4.34 16.78 -15.53
C HIS A 15 -4.51 15.32 -15.07
N TRP A 16 -5.38 15.12 -14.08
CA TRP A 16 -5.82 13.80 -13.65
C TRP A 16 -7.10 13.42 -14.39
N VAL A 17 -7.08 12.26 -15.06
CA VAL A 17 -8.25 11.70 -15.74
C VAL A 17 -8.83 10.59 -14.88
N TYR A 18 -10.13 10.68 -14.58
CA TYR A 18 -10.85 9.71 -13.78
C TYR A 18 -11.57 8.71 -14.68
N VAL A 19 -11.31 7.42 -14.47
CA VAL A 19 -11.80 6.33 -15.34
C VAL A 19 -12.84 5.49 -14.61
N THR A 20 -13.84 4.99 -15.33
CA THR A 20 -14.91 4.14 -14.78
C THR A 20 -14.41 2.71 -14.50
N GLU A 21 -15.09 1.96 -13.61
CA GLU A 21 -14.66 0.61 -13.21
C GLU A 21 -14.58 -0.41 -14.36
N ALA A 22 -15.48 -0.27 -15.35
CA ALA A 22 -15.55 -1.16 -16.49
C ALA A 22 -14.31 -1.05 -17.38
N GLU A 23 -13.80 0.17 -17.53
CA GLU A 23 -12.67 0.51 -18.39
C GLU A 23 -11.31 0.23 -17.73
N ILE A 24 -11.26 0.22 -16.39
CA ILE A 24 -10.09 -0.24 -15.63
C ILE A 24 -9.88 -1.76 -15.76
N ARG A 25 -10.96 -2.55 -15.83
CA ARG A 25 -10.87 -4.02 -15.93
C ARG A 25 -10.46 -4.52 -17.32
N SER A 26 -10.76 -3.76 -18.38
CA SER A 26 -10.40 -4.10 -19.76
C SER A 26 -8.98 -3.68 -20.14
N HIS A 27 -8.33 -2.80 -19.36
CA HIS A 27 -7.03 -2.24 -19.68
C HIS A 27 -5.87 -3.09 -19.11
N LYS A 28 -4.82 -3.37 -19.92
CA LYS A 28 -3.63 -4.15 -19.50
C LYS A 28 -2.95 -3.62 -18.23
N LYS A 29 -3.02 -2.31 -17.96
CA LYS A 29 -2.50 -1.67 -16.74
C LYS A 29 -3.37 -1.89 -15.48
N GLY A 30 -4.60 -2.38 -15.64
CA GLY A 30 -5.50 -2.80 -14.57
C GLY A 30 -5.26 -4.23 -14.07
N HIS A 31 -4.31 -4.96 -14.66
CA HIS A 31 -3.87 -6.26 -14.16
C HIS A 31 -2.79 -6.08 -13.09
N PHE A 32 -2.85 -6.92 -12.05
CA PHE A 32 -1.85 -6.93 -10.98
C PHE A 32 -0.49 -7.27 -11.57
N GLY A 33 0.43 -6.32 -11.53
CA GLY A 33 1.83 -6.60 -11.85
C GLY A 33 2.46 -7.52 -10.81
N THR A 34 3.53 -8.20 -11.20
CA THR A 34 4.31 -9.10 -10.32
C THR A 34 4.71 -8.44 -9.00
N PHE A 35 5.04 -7.15 -9.02
CA PHE A 35 5.40 -6.40 -7.81
C PHE A 35 4.24 -6.27 -6.82
N ILE A 36 3.01 -5.99 -7.27
CA ILE A 36 1.84 -5.92 -6.38
C ILE A 36 1.54 -7.31 -5.80
N TRP A 37 1.74 -8.37 -6.60
CA TRP A 37 1.64 -9.74 -6.09
C TRP A 37 2.65 -10.04 -4.98
N LEU A 38 3.90 -9.61 -5.13
CA LEU A 38 4.93 -9.76 -4.10
C LEU A 38 4.54 -9.00 -2.82
N VAL A 39 4.00 -7.79 -2.96
CA VAL A 39 3.48 -7.01 -1.81
C VAL A 39 2.34 -7.76 -1.11
N CYS A 40 1.38 -8.28 -1.87
CA CYS A 40 0.26 -9.04 -1.29
C CYS A 40 0.74 -10.30 -0.58
N LEU A 41 1.64 -11.05 -1.21
CA LEU A 41 2.25 -12.24 -0.64
C LEU A 41 2.99 -11.90 0.66
N TRP A 42 3.75 -10.81 0.68
CA TRP A 42 4.45 -10.35 1.87
C TRP A 42 3.48 -10.07 3.03
N PHE A 43 2.38 -9.32 2.78
CA PHE A 43 1.37 -9.06 3.81
C PHE A 43 0.71 -10.35 4.33
N ILE A 44 0.44 -11.31 3.45
CA ILE A 44 -0.15 -12.60 3.82
C ILE A 44 0.83 -13.41 4.69
N CYS A 45 2.11 -13.49 4.29
CA CYS A 45 3.13 -14.23 5.03
C CYS A 45 3.42 -13.61 6.39
N VAL A 46 3.66 -12.29 6.45
CA VAL A 46 3.95 -11.57 7.69
C VAL A 46 2.72 -11.55 8.60
N GLY A 47 1.52 -11.37 8.05
CA GLY A 47 0.28 -11.42 8.81
C GLY A 47 0.03 -12.81 9.41
N GLY A 48 0.21 -13.86 8.62
CA GLY A 48 0.10 -15.25 9.10
C GLY A 48 1.11 -15.56 10.20
N LEU A 49 2.35 -15.11 10.05
CA LEU A 49 3.39 -15.25 11.07
C LEU A 49 3.01 -14.49 12.37
N GLU A 50 2.53 -13.25 12.26
CA GLU A 50 2.08 -12.47 13.42
C GLU A 50 0.86 -13.10 14.12
N VAL A 51 -0.04 -13.77 13.38
CA VAL A 51 -1.15 -14.54 13.97
C VAL A 51 -0.62 -15.71 14.78
N ILE A 52 0.31 -16.49 14.24
CA ILE A 52 0.88 -17.66 14.93
C ILE A 52 1.64 -17.22 16.19
N LEU A 53 2.43 -16.15 16.10
CA LEU A 53 3.14 -15.60 17.25
C LEU A 53 2.17 -14.99 18.26
N GLY A 54 1.18 -14.23 17.80
CA GLY A 54 0.17 -13.60 18.65
C GLY A 54 -0.71 -14.59 19.40
N ALA A 55 -1.03 -15.73 18.80
CA ALA A 55 -1.80 -16.80 19.43
C ALA A 55 -1.11 -17.34 20.71
N ASN A 56 0.22 -17.26 20.77
CA ASN A 56 1.02 -17.74 21.90
C ASN A 56 1.45 -16.63 22.87
N THR A 57 1.25 -15.35 22.55
CA THR A 57 1.73 -14.23 23.37
C THR A 57 0.64 -13.31 23.88
N THR A 58 -0.17 -12.72 22.99
CA THR A 58 -1.06 -11.61 23.34
C THR A 58 -2.18 -11.45 22.31
N LEU A 59 -3.41 -11.27 22.79
CA LEU A 59 -4.60 -11.09 21.96
C LEU A 59 -4.51 -9.86 21.03
N VAL A 60 -3.87 -8.78 21.49
CA VAL A 60 -3.62 -7.57 20.68
C VAL A 60 -2.74 -7.88 19.46
N ARG A 61 -1.68 -8.68 19.65
CA ARG A 61 -0.78 -9.08 18.56
C ARG A 61 -1.49 -10.00 17.57
N LEU A 62 -2.31 -10.93 18.08
CA LEU A 62 -3.14 -11.80 17.26
C LEU A 62 -4.10 -10.99 16.37
N PHE A 63 -4.82 -10.03 16.95
CA PHE A 63 -5.75 -9.17 16.22
C PHE A 63 -5.04 -8.36 15.14
N PHE A 64 -3.87 -7.79 15.46
CA PHE A 64 -3.05 -7.06 14.50
C PHE A 64 -2.59 -7.97 13.35
N GLY A 65 -2.06 -9.16 13.65
CA GLY A 65 -1.66 -10.13 12.63
C GLY A 65 -2.80 -10.53 11.70
N ALA A 66 -3.99 -10.77 12.27
CA ALA A 66 -5.18 -11.09 11.48
C ALA A 66 -5.58 -9.92 10.56
N LEU A 67 -5.57 -8.70 11.08
CA LEU A 67 -5.84 -7.48 10.31
C LEU A 67 -4.82 -7.32 9.16
N LEU A 68 -3.54 -7.60 9.40
CA LEU A 68 -2.48 -7.56 8.40
C LEU A 68 -2.72 -8.60 7.28
N PHE A 69 -3.08 -9.82 7.67
CA PHE A 69 -3.41 -10.91 6.76
C PHE A 69 -4.63 -10.56 5.89
N PHE A 70 -5.72 -10.09 6.50
CA PHE A 70 -6.91 -9.66 5.76
C PHE A 70 -6.64 -8.43 4.88
N THR A 71 -5.70 -7.57 5.25
CA THR A 71 -5.26 -6.46 4.40
C THR A 71 -4.57 -6.99 3.13
N GLY A 72 -3.67 -7.99 3.26
CA GLY A 72 -3.05 -8.67 2.12
C GLY A 72 -4.08 -9.33 1.19
N VAL A 73 -5.04 -10.06 1.75
CA VAL A 73 -6.14 -10.67 0.98
C VAL A 73 -7.03 -9.60 0.33
N GLY A 74 -7.34 -8.52 1.06
CA GLY A 74 -8.16 -7.42 0.56
C GLY A 74 -7.49 -6.64 -0.58
N LEU A 75 -6.15 -6.56 -0.56
CA LEU A 75 -5.35 -6.03 -1.66
C LEU A 75 -5.51 -6.91 -2.91
N CYS A 76 -5.46 -8.25 -2.78
CA CYS A 76 -5.73 -9.17 -3.90
C CYS A 76 -7.14 -8.96 -4.51
N VAL A 77 -8.15 -8.71 -3.66
CA VAL A 77 -9.54 -8.45 -4.08
C VAL A 77 -9.76 -6.99 -4.53
N ARG A 78 -8.70 -6.16 -4.56
CA ARG A 78 -8.71 -4.77 -5.04
C ARG A 78 -9.66 -3.86 -4.26
N LYS A 79 -9.88 -4.12 -2.98
CA LYS A 79 -10.77 -3.31 -2.14
C LYS A 79 -10.07 -2.02 -1.69
N ARG A 80 -10.76 -0.88 -1.82
CA ARG A 80 -10.26 0.44 -1.39
C ARG A 80 -9.91 0.50 0.11
N PHE A 81 -10.65 -0.23 0.95
CA PHE A 81 -10.36 -0.33 2.38
C PHE A 81 -9.01 -0.99 2.67
N ALA A 82 -8.62 -2.00 1.90
CA ALA A 82 -7.34 -2.68 2.07
C ALA A 82 -6.16 -1.75 1.74
N TYR A 83 -6.32 -0.86 0.75
CA TYR A 83 -5.33 0.17 0.46
C TYR A 83 -5.14 1.14 1.64
N LEU A 84 -6.24 1.59 2.27
CA LEU A 84 -6.15 2.48 3.43
C LEU A 84 -5.50 1.78 4.62
N LEU A 85 -5.89 0.53 4.90
CA LEU A 85 -5.29 -0.29 5.94
C LEU A 85 -3.79 -0.48 5.73
N ALA A 86 -3.36 -0.80 4.50
CA ALA A 86 -1.96 -0.95 4.15
C ALA A 86 -1.11 0.28 4.48
N LEU A 87 -1.72 1.48 4.41
CA LEU A 87 -1.07 2.73 4.72
C LEU A 87 -0.79 2.93 6.22
N PHE A 88 -1.67 2.41 7.08
CA PHE A 88 -1.52 2.53 8.53
C PHE A 88 -0.57 1.47 9.13
N ILE A 89 -0.34 0.36 8.42
CA ILE A 89 0.54 -0.72 8.90
C ILE A 89 1.97 -0.28 9.27
N PRO A 90 2.72 0.50 8.46
CA PRO A 90 4.08 0.91 8.83
C PRO A 90 4.12 1.71 10.14
N LEU A 91 3.08 2.51 10.42
CA LEU A 91 2.99 3.30 11.65
C LEU A 91 2.94 2.39 12.88
N VAL A 92 2.24 1.25 12.80
CA VAL A 92 2.17 0.28 13.90
C VAL A 92 3.53 -0.40 14.15
N PHE A 93 4.25 -0.78 13.09
CA PHE A 93 5.61 -1.34 13.24
C PHE A 93 6.58 -0.33 13.86
N ILE A 94 6.49 0.93 13.46
CA ILE A 94 7.30 2.02 14.04
C ILE A 94 6.98 2.22 15.52
N ILE A 95 5.70 2.28 15.91
CA ILE A 95 5.31 2.41 17.32
C ILE A 95 5.86 1.24 18.14
N ARG A 96 5.73 0.01 17.64
CA ARG A 96 6.26 -1.19 18.33
C ARG A 96 7.77 -1.13 18.49
N PHE A 97 8.49 -0.69 17.45
CA PHE A 97 9.93 -0.49 17.50
C PHE A 97 10.31 0.50 18.61
N PHE A 98 9.71 1.70 18.63
CA PHE A 98 10.01 2.72 19.64
C PHE A 98 9.54 2.35 21.05
N SER A 99 8.40 1.67 21.19
CA SER A 99 7.91 1.18 22.48
C SER A 99 8.86 0.14 23.08
N THR A 100 9.42 -0.72 22.23
CA THR A 100 10.44 -1.67 22.66
C THR A 100 11.77 -0.96 22.91
N ALA A 101 12.16 0.04 22.13
CA ALA A 101 13.41 0.78 22.35
C ALA A 101 13.40 1.61 23.64
N ALA A 102 12.27 2.24 23.98
CA ALA A 102 12.12 3.06 25.20
C ALA A 102 12.13 2.24 26.50
N GLY A 103 11.77 0.95 26.44
CA GLY A 103 11.73 0.07 27.61
C GLY A 103 13.08 -0.55 28.00
N TYR A 104 14.07 -0.54 27.10
CA TYR A 104 15.38 -1.15 27.34
C TYR A 104 16.48 -0.08 27.28
N GLY A 105 16.90 0.42 28.44
CA GLY A 105 18.07 1.31 28.60
C GLY A 105 19.42 0.65 28.31
N THR A 106 19.43 -0.39 27.47
CA THR A 106 20.60 -1.21 27.13
C THR A 106 20.99 -0.95 25.68
N GLY A 107 22.26 -0.63 25.43
CA GLY A 107 22.81 -0.32 24.10
C GLY A 107 22.86 -1.47 23.07
N SER A 108 22.09 -2.54 23.27
CA SER A 108 22.01 -3.70 22.39
C SER A 108 20.60 -3.86 21.82
N ILE A 109 20.47 -3.87 20.50
CA ILE A 109 19.21 -4.06 19.79
C ILE A 109 18.78 -5.53 19.91
N SER A 110 17.55 -5.78 20.37
CA SER A 110 17.02 -7.13 20.50
C SER A 110 16.56 -7.72 19.15
N PRO A 111 16.51 -9.05 18.98
CA PRO A 111 16.03 -9.67 17.73
C PRO A 111 14.62 -9.24 17.32
N SER A 112 13.74 -8.94 18.27
CA SER A 112 12.39 -8.43 18.00
C SER A 112 12.39 -6.99 17.48
N GLN A 113 13.29 -6.14 17.98
CA GLN A 113 13.47 -4.79 17.47
C GLN A 113 14.00 -4.79 16.03
N TYR A 114 14.96 -5.68 15.71
CA TYR A 114 15.42 -5.86 14.34
C TYR A 114 14.29 -6.29 13.40
N TYR A 115 13.47 -7.25 13.82
CA TYR A 115 12.31 -7.70 13.06
C TYR A 115 11.31 -6.55 12.79
N ASP A 116 10.91 -5.79 13.82
CA ASP A 116 9.97 -4.68 13.66
C ASP A 116 10.55 -3.56 12.77
N LEU A 117 11.87 -3.29 12.88
CA LEU A 117 12.56 -2.30 12.03
C LEU A 117 12.61 -2.73 10.57
N CYS A 118 12.97 -3.98 10.28
CA CYS A 118 13.00 -4.51 8.92
C CYS A 118 11.60 -4.46 8.28
N ASN A 119 10.56 -4.86 9.02
CA ASN A 119 9.19 -4.80 8.54
C ASN A 119 8.71 -3.36 8.32
N ALA A 120 9.10 -2.42 9.19
CA ALA A 120 8.84 -0.99 9.01
C ALA A 120 9.48 -0.46 7.71
N MET A 121 10.76 -0.76 7.45
CA MET A 121 11.44 -0.33 6.23
C MET A 121 10.78 -0.88 4.97
N ILE A 122 10.43 -2.17 4.96
CA ILE A 122 9.76 -2.80 3.82
C ILE A 122 8.38 -2.17 3.60
N THR A 123 7.58 -1.99 4.66
CA THR A 123 6.24 -1.42 4.56
C THR A 123 6.25 0.04 4.15
N ILE A 124 7.24 0.83 4.57
CA ILE A 124 7.44 2.19 4.06
C ILE A 124 7.72 2.17 2.56
N GLY A 125 8.63 1.32 2.08
CA GLY A 125 8.90 1.17 0.65
C GLY A 125 7.65 0.75 -0.15
N VAL A 126 6.84 -0.14 0.41
CA VAL A 126 5.54 -0.52 -0.14
C VAL A 126 4.57 0.66 -0.17
N CYS A 127 4.50 1.46 0.89
CA CYS A 127 3.66 2.65 0.93
C CYS A 127 4.06 3.69 -0.12
N PHE A 128 5.37 3.93 -0.32
CA PHE A 128 5.86 4.77 -1.41
C PHE A 128 5.43 4.23 -2.76
N TYR A 129 5.60 2.93 -3.00
CA TYR A 129 5.14 2.30 -4.24
C TYR A 129 3.62 2.44 -4.44
N LEU A 130 2.83 2.26 -3.37
CA LEU A 130 1.38 2.39 -3.42
C LEU A 130 0.91 3.83 -3.67
N PHE A 131 1.65 4.83 -3.20
CA PHE A 131 1.34 6.25 -3.42
C PHE A 131 1.79 6.79 -4.78
N GLU A 132 3.03 6.51 -5.17
CA GLU A 132 3.66 7.06 -6.38
C GLU A 132 3.47 6.17 -7.60
N GLY A 133 3.24 4.87 -7.41
CA GLY A 133 3.08 3.94 -8.50
C GLY A 133 1.87 4.28 -9.36
N ASP A 134 2.11 4.52 -10.66
CA ASP A 134 1.06 4.75 -11.65
C ASP A 134 0.03 3.60 -11.68
N ARG A 135 0.47 2.36 -11.43
CA ARG A 135 -0.38 1.16 -11.43
C ARG A 135 -1.31 1.09 -10.21
N PRO A 136 -0.80 1.20 -8.95
CA PRO A 136 -1.66 1.37 -7.78
C PRO A 136 -2.63 2.54 -7.87
N ASN A 137 -2.20 3.70 -8.37
CA ASN A 137 -3.07 4.86 -8.54
C ASN A 137 -4.20 4.60 -9.55
N PHE A 138 -3.91 3.90 -10.65
CA PHE A 138 -4.92 3.51 -11.62
C PHE A 138 -5.93 2.49 -11.04
N ILE A 139 -5.46 1.50 -10.28
CA ILE A 139 -6.28 0.42 -9.74
C ILE A 139 -7.14 0.89 -8.54
N PHE A 140 -6.56 1.62 -7.59
CA PHE A 140 -7.21 1.96 -6.32
C PHE A 140 -7.80 3.37 -6.28
N ARG A 141 -7.17 4.33 -6.97
CA ARG A 141 -7.62 5.73 -7.00
C ARG A 141 -8.36 6.10 -8.28
N ARG A 142 -8.41 5.21 -9.28
CA ARG A 142 -9.09 5.39 -10.57
C ARG A 142 -8.62 6.62 -11.33
N ARG A 143 -7.37 7.03 -11.10
CA ARG A 143 -6.76 8.21 -11.72
C ARG A 143 -5.53 7.77 -12.50
N TYR A 144 -5.37 8.30 -13.71
CA TYR A 144 -4.09 8.26 -14.42
C TYR A 144 -3.64 9.68 -14.76
N ARG A 145 -2.31 9.84 -14.89
CA ARG A 145 -1.68 11.07 -15.30
C ARG A 145 -1.65 11.12 -16.84
N SER A 146 -2.33 12.07 -17.45
CA SER A 146 -2.23 12.29 -18.89
C SER A 146 -0.95 13.07 -19.18
N TYR A 147 0.03 12.43 -19.82
CA TYR A 147 1.24 13.09 -20.36
C TYR A 147 1.02 13.65 -21.78
N ARG A 148 -0.17 13.45 -22.36
CA ARG A 148 -0.41 13.75 -23.77
C ARG A 148 -0.52 15.26 -24.07
N THR A 149 -0.74 16.08 -23.06
CA THR A 149 -0.88 17.54 -23.20
C THR A 149 0.46 18.28 -23.33
N GLU A 150 1.57 17.71 -22.86
CA GLU A 150 2.89 18.37 -22.99
C GLU A 150 3.41 18.29 -24.43
N LEU A 151 3.23 17.14 -25.12
CA LEU A 151 3.69 16.96 -26.49
C LEU A 151 2.91 17.81 -27.52
N GLU A 152 1.61 18.05 -27.29
CA GLU A 152 0.79 18.94 -28.15
C GLU A 152 1.03 20.44 -27.89
N GLN A 153 1.61 20.79 -26.73
CA GLN A 153 1.97 22.17 -26.40
C GLN A 153 3.40 22.53 -26.84
N GLU A 154 4.35 21.60 -26.86
CA GLU A 154 5.69 21.83 -27.44
C GLU A 154 5.72 21.86 -28.98
N LEU A 155 4.67 21.33 -29.63
CA LEU A 155 4.52 21.31 -31.09
C LEU A 155 3.70 22.49 -31.66
N ARG A 156 3.39 23.52 -30.85
CA ARG A 156 2.81 24.80 -31.29
C ARG A 156 3.73 25.96 -30.97
#